data_AF-A0A661STG0-F1
#
_entry.id   AF-A0A661STG0-F1
#
_cell.length_a   1.000
_cell.length_b   1.000
_cell.length_c   1.000
_cell.angle_alpha   90.00
_cell.angle_beta   90.00
_cell.angle_gamma   90.00
#
_symmetry.space_group_name_H-M   'P 1'
#
loop_
_entity.id
_entity.type
_entity.pdbx_description
1 polymer ?
#
loop_
_entity_poly.entity_id
_entity_poly.type
_entity_poly.pdbx_seq_one_letter_code
_entity_poly.pdbx_strand_id
1 'polypeptide(L)'
;MSFPEVIFTLIEDSDCPLYDLGDEFRLSGKALLLEGDEKKFLSSAVIKIPHGKAVCRILVSDIMAVLIEYGGMGNVPKYVTNCTGCTGLIKIEYSKNRKSVPSMPVRRDKDTGFATRLLTKFPIFQTLTQTDIKKLVPMLKMKKFPKGSTIMKKGDPASNLFIIISGKAEVMVDDTTIGVMGRGDVFGEISLLIGTPVGASIKVSEIITVLFIYGKDFKKVLNMFPSLQMYFARLLAQRLAKTNVERLEEFSSGMIGKLSENPPSELFQTLNLNHKTGILTLTLSNGIADLMFREGALISSRYGNKEGKDAFFEILKEKDGRFKFTPGLSPQKMKAPVMGDFMWLLMEGVRRIDEGELR
;
A
#
# COMPACT_ATOMS: atom_id res chain seq x y z
N MET A 1 -28.32 -25.34 -35.10
CA MET A 1 -29.21 -25.19 -33.93
C MET A 1 -28.40 -24.58 -32.79
N SER A 2 -28.74 -23.39 -32.31
CA SER A 2 -28.08 -22.78 -31.14
C SER A 2 -28.78 -23.30 -29.89
N PHE A 3 -28.08 -24.09 -29.07
CA PHE A 3 -28.60 -24.46 -27.75
C PHE A 3 -28.37 -23.28 -26.80
N PRO A 4 -29.38 -22.87 -26.01
CA PRO A 4 -29.21 -21.81 -25.04
C PRO A 4 -28.11 -22.19 -24.04
N GLU A 5 -27.10 -21.33 -23.94
CA GLU A 5 -25.97 -21.47 -23.02
C GLU A 5 -26.35 -20.80 -21.68
N VAL A 6 -26.05 -21.47 -20.58
CA VAL A 6 -26.29 -20.98 -19.23
C VAL A 6 -24.98 -20.85 -18.50
N ILE A 7 -24.92 -19.86 -17.61
CA ILE A 7 -23.72 -19.54 -16.84
C ILE A 7 -23.99 -19.86 -15.38
N PHE A 8 -23.10 -20.65 -14.79
CA PHE A 8 -22.95 -20.81 -13.35
C PHE A 8 -21.74 -20.00 -12.92
N THR A 9 -21.92 -19.07 -12.00
CA THR A 9 -20.83 -18.24 -11.48
C THR A 9 -20.47 -18.68 -10.07
N LEU A 10 -19.18 -18.84 -9.80
CA LEU A 10 -18.67 -19.07 -8.45
C LEU A 10 -18.84 -17.78 -7.63
N ILE A 11 -19.73 -17.79 -6.64
CA ILE A 11 -20.12 -16.60 -5.85
C ILE A 11 -19.56 -16.59 -4.43
N GLU A 12 -18.97 -17.70 -4.00
CA GLU A 12 -18.24 -17.80 -2.73
C GLU A 12 -17.13 -18.84 -2.91
N ASP A 13 -15.92 -18.49 -2.47
CA ASP A 13 -14.73 -19.33 -2.53
C ASP A 13 -14.08 -19.38 -1.16
N SER A 14 -13.74 -20.58 -0.69
CA SER A 14 -12.90 -20.78 0.50
C SER A 14 -11.80 -21.77 0.15
N ASP A 15 -10.71 -21.24 -0.41
CA ASP A 15 -9.49 -21.96 -0.78
C ASP A 15 -9.71 -23.09 -1.82
N CYS A 16 -10.54 -22.87 -2.85
CA CYS A 16 -10.61 -23.80 -3.96
C CYS A 16 -9.24 -23.86 -4.69
N PRO A 17 -8.62 -25.04 -4.82
CA PRO A 17 -7.31 -25.16 -5.46
C PRO A 17 -7.35 -24.94 -6.99
N LEU A 18 -8.56 -24.91 -7.58
CA LEU A 18 -8.74 -24.91 -9.03
C LEU A 18 -9.45 -23.67 -9.57
N TYR A 19 -10.35 -23.06 -8.81
CA TYR A 19 -11.22 -21.99 -9.30
C TYR A 19 -11.22 -20.81 -8.34
N ASP A 20 -11.40 -19.61 -8.88
CA ASP A 20 -11.48 -18.38 -8.09
C ASP A 20 -12.91 -17.84 -8.08
N LEU A 21 -13.19 -16.97 -7.10
CA LEU A 21 -14.43 -16.19 -7.06
C LEU A 21 -14.70 -15.48 -8.39
N GLY A 22 -15.88 -15.71 -8.96
CA GLY A 22 -16.33 -15.14 -10.22
C GLY A 22 -16.06 -16.02 -11.44
N ASP A 23 -15.40 -17.17 -11.30
CA ASP A 23 -15.24 -18.12 -12.39
C ASP A 23 -16.60 -18.58 -12.94
N GLU A 24 -16.72 -18.59 -14.27
CA GLU A 24 -17.95 -18.89 -14.98
C GLU A 24 -17.86 -20.23 -15.70
N PHE A 25 -18.74 -21.15 -15.33
CA PHE A 25 -18.96 -22.41 -16.04
C PHE A 25 -20.12 -22.25 -16.99
N ARG A 26 -19.91 -22.60 -18.26
CA ARG A 26 -20.98 -22.47 -19.26
C ARG A 26 -21.51 -23.82 -19.65
N LEU A 27 -22.77 -24.08 -19.32
CA LEU A 27 -23.44 -25.32 -19.64
C LEU A 27 -24.42 -25.10 -20.78
N SER A 28 -24.38 -26.00 -21.77
CA SER A 28 -25.32 -26.01 -22.89
C SER A 28 -25.74 -27.44 -23.18
N GLY A 29 -26.91 -27.65 -23.78
CA GLY A 29 -27.42 -28.97 -24.15
C GLY A 29 -28.77 -29.28 -23.52
N LYS A 30 -29.21 -30.53 -23.65
CA LYS A 30 -30.46 -31.05 -23.08
C LYS A 30 -30.21 -32.40 -22.43
N ALA A 31 -30.91 -32.69 -21.35
CA ALA A 31 -31.05 -34.04 -20.82
C ALA A 31 -32.46 -34.53 -21.17
N LEU A 32 -32.55 -35.64 -21.89
CA LEU A 32 -33.81 -36.31 -22.20
C LEU A 32 -33.93 -37.52 -21.28
N LEU A 33 -34.93 -37.53 -20.42
CA LEU A 33 -35.31 -38.72 -19.67
C LEU A 33 -35.92 -39.73 -20.65
N LEU A 34 -35.46 -40.98 -20.60
CA LEU A 34 -36.01 -42.05 -21.41
C LEU A 34 -37.25 -42.64 -20.71
N GLU A 35 -38.33 -42.86 -21.46
CA GLU A 35 -39.60 -43.34 -20.88
C GLU A 35 -39.40 -44.67 -20.13
N GLY A 36 -39.97 -44.74 -18.91
CA GLY A 36 -40.03 -45.96 -18.09
C GLY A 36 -38.97 -46.10 -16.98
N ASP A 37 -38.03 -45.17 -16.81
CA ASP A 37 -37.05 -45.21 -15.72
C ASP A 37 -36.48 -43.81 -15.40
N GLU A 38 -36.78 -43.29 -14.19
CA GLU A 38 -36.28 -41.97 -13.72
C GLU A 38 -34.74 -41.89 -13.63
N LYS A 39 -34.05 -43.03 -13.72
CA LYS A 39 -32.58 -43.09 -13.65
C LYS A 39 -31.89 -43.20 -15.01
N LYS A 40 -32.63 -43.22 -16.12
CA LYS A 40 -32.07 -43.32 -17.48
C LYS A 40 -32.30 -42.04 -18.25
N PHE A 41 -31.21 -41.37 -18.62
CA PHE A 41 -31.26 -40.14 -19.41
C PHE A 41 -30.17 -40.14 -20.49
N LEU A 42 -30.45 -39.44 -21.59
CA LEU A 42 -29.47 -39.09 -22.61
C LEU A 42 -29.16 -37.60 -22.51
N SER A 43 -27.89 -37.25 -22.33
CA SER A 43 -27.46 -35.86 -22.22
C SER A 43 -26.54 -35.46 -23.37
N SER A 44 -26.87 -34.35 -24.04
CA SER A 44 -25.98 -33.69 -25.02
C SER A 44 -25.16 -32.56 -24.38
N ALA A 45 -24.97 -32.61 -23.06
CA ALA A 45 -24.39 -31.51 -22.33
C ALA A 45 -22.94 -31.23 -22.72
N VAL A 46 -22.68 -29.96 -22.98
CA VAL A 46 -21.33 -29.42 -23.14
C VAL A 46 -21.13 -28.40 -22.03
N ILE A 47 -20.17 -28.70 -21.15
CA ILE A 47 -19.70 -27.76 -20.13
C ILE A 47 -18.38 -27.14 -20.60
N LYS A 48 -18.32 -25.81 -20.62
CA LYS A 48 -17.08 -25.07 -20.80
C LYS A 48 -16.55 -24.66 -19.44
N ILE A 49 -15.34 -25.11 -19.16
CA ILE A 49 -14.60 -24.81 -17.94
C ILE A 49 -13.99 -23.40 -18.08
N PRO A 50 -13.86 -22.63 -16.98
CA PRO A 50 -13.15 -21.36 -16.99
C PRO A 50 -11.78 -21.45 -17.68
N HIS A 51 -11.47 -20.46 -18.51
CA HIS A 51 -10.31 -20.53 -19.40
C HIS A 51 -8.99 -20.63 -18.62
N GLY A 52 -8.18 -21.63 -18.95
CA GLY A 52 -6.87 -21.84 -18.31
C GLY A 52 -6.94 -22.48 -16.93
N LYS A 53 -8.11 -22.93 -16.49
CA LYS A 53 -8.29 -23.71 -15.26
C LYS A 53 -8.33 -25.20 -15.56
N ALA A 54 -7.84 -26.02 -14.62
CA ALA A 54 -7.96 -27.47 -14.73
C ALA A 54 -9.42 -27.92 -14.53
N VAL A 55 -9.75 -29.12 -14.98
CA VAL A 55 -11.11 -29.67 -14.87
C VAL A 55 -11.30 -30.34 -13.52
N CYS A 56 -12.16 -29.78 -12.67
CA CYS A 56 -12.64 -30.42 -11.45
C CYS A 56 -13.82 -31.32 -11.77
N ARG A 57 -13.62 -32.63 -11.73
CA ARG A 57 -14.68 -33.60 -12.05
C ARG A 57 -15.86 -33.53 -11.09
N ILE A 58 -15.61 -33.14 -9.84
CA ILE A 58 -16.65 -33.00 -8.79
C ILE A 58 -17.61 -31.88 -9.17
N LEU A 59 -17.10 -30.67 -9.37
CA LEU A 59 -17.92 -29.51 -9.70
C LEU A 59 -18.62 -29.67 -11.05
N VAL A 60 -17.98 -30.33 -12.02
CA VAL A 60 -18.62 -30.71 -13.28
C VAL A 60 -19.81 -31.65 -13.04
N SER A 61 -19.66 -32.66 -12.17
CA SER A 61 -20.75 -33.56 -11.81
C SER A 61 -21.90 -32.82 -11.14
N ASP A 62 -21.60 -31.91 -10.22
CA ASP A 62 -22.60 -31.10 -9.51
C ASP A 62 -23.39 -30.21 -10.47
N ILE A 63 -22.70 -29.53 -11.40
CA ILE A 63 -23.34 -28.69 -12.42
C ILE A 63 -24.18 -29.54 -13.39
N MET A 64 -23.70 -30.73 -13.74
CA MET A 64 -24.42 -31.68 -14.60
C MET A 64 -25.68 -32.24 -13.95
N ALA A 65 -25.66 -32.46 -12.63
CA ALA A 65 -26.84 -32.91 -11.87
C ALA A 65 -28.01 -31.92 -12.01
N VAL A 66 -27.72 -30.61 -12.01
CA VAL A 66 -28.74 -29.56 -12.22
C VAL A 66 -29.40 -29.69 -13.60
N LEU A 67 -28.66 -30.03 -14.66
CA LEU A 67 -29.27 -30.22 -15.98
C LEU A 67 -30.23 -31.41 -16.01
N ILE A 68 -29.88 -32.49 -15.30
CA ILE A 68 -30.70 -33.70 -15.22
C ILE A 68 -31.97 -33.43 -14.42
N GLU A 69 -31.84 -32.73 -13.28
CA GLU A 69 -32.96 -32.38 -12.39
C GLU A 69 -34.06 -31.57 -13.11
N TYR A 70 -33.68 -30.61 -13.95
CA TYR A 70 -34.64 -29.70 -14.60
C TYR A 70 -34.98 -30.08 -16.06
N GLY A 71 -34.43 -31.18 -16.59
CA GLY A 71 -34.70 -31.69 -17.96
C GLY A 71 -34.32 -30.74 -19.11
N GLY A 72 -33.77 -29.56 -18.80
CA GLY A 72 -33.42 -28.55 -19.78
C GLY A 72 -33.15 -27.17 -19.18
N MET A 73 -32.18 -26.48 -19.77
CA MET A 73 -31.69 -25.16 -19.30
C MET A 73 -32.72 -24.03 -19.32
N GLY A 74 -33.82 -24.20 -20.08
CA GLY A 74 -34.93 -23.26 -20.13
C GLY A 74 -35.81 -23.26 -18.89
N ASN A 75 -35.66 -24.23 -17.96
CA ASN A 75 -36.57 -24.43 -16.82
C ASN A 75 -35.92 -24.21 -15.46
N VAL A 76 -34.61 -23.97 -15.40
CA VAL A 76 -33.90 -23.76 -14.12
C VAL A 76 -34.34 -22.44 -13.45
N PRO A 77 -34.75 -22.42 -12.18
CA PRO A 77 -34.99 -21.18 -11.40
C PRO A 77 -33.66 -20.66 -10.82
N LYS A 78 -33.64 -19.45 -10.21
CA LYS A 78 -32.44 -18.95 -9.49
C LYS A 78 -31.94 -20.04 -8.52
N TYR A 79 -30.79 -20.64 -8.80
CA TYR A 79 -30.34 -21.87 -8.16
C TYR A 79 -28.95 -21.66 -7.59
N VAL A 80 -28.79 -21.86 -6.28
CA VAL A 80 -27.50 -21.82 -5.60
C VAL A 80 -27.23 -23.21 -5.07
N THR A 81 -26.10 -23.80 -5.46
CA THR A 81 -25.67 -25.09 -4.93
C THR A 81 -24.22 -25.03 -4.47
N ASN A 82 -23.90 -25.96 -3.59
CA ASN A 82 -22.57 -26.13 -3.01
C ASN A 82 -21.81 -27.21 -3.78
N CYS A 83 -20.51 -26.99 -3.99
CA CYS A 83 -19.63 -28.07 -4.45
C CYS A 83 -19.62 -29.22 -3.42
N THR A 84 -20.00 -30.42 -3.84
CA THR A 84 -20.15 -31.59 -2.97
C THR A 84 -18.82 -32.13 -2.42
N GLY A 85 -17.71 -31.83 -3.10
CA GLY A 85 -16.37 -32.24 -2.67
C GLY A 85 -15.65 -31.26 -1.73
N CYS A 86 -16.12 -30.02 -1.59
CA CYS A 86 -15.43 -28.98 -0.83
C CYS A 86 -16.13 -28.62 0.50
N THR A 87 -16.79 -29.60 1.14
CA THR A 87 -17.47 -29.42 2.45
C THR A 87 -18.42 -28.21 2.51
N GLY A 88 -19.02 -27.78 1.40
CA GLY A 88 -19.97 -26.66 1.36
C GLY A 88 -19.38 -25.26 1.14
N LEU A 89 -18.08 -25.15 0.88
CA LEU A 89 -17.34 -23.88 0.89
C LEU A 89 -17.26 -23.14 -0.47
N ILE A 90 -17.80 -23.75 -1.52
CA ILE A 90 -17.86 -23.17 -2.86
C ILE A 90 -19.31 -23.10 -3.27
N LYS A 91 -19.84 -21.89 -3.44
CA LYS A 91 -21.21 -21.66 -3.92
C LYS A 91 -21.20 -21.25 -5.37
N ILE A 92 -22.05 -21.88 -6.18
CA ILE A 92 -22.30 -21.51 -7.57
C ILE A 92 -23.74 -21.04 -7.73
N GLU A 93 -23.94 -19.90 -8.39
CA GLU A 93 -25.26 -19.29 -8.62
C GLU A 93 -25.65 -19.34 -10.10
N TYR A 94 -26.90 -19.71 -10.36
CA TYR A 94 -27.62 -19.53 -11.63
C TYR A 94 -28.49 -18.27 -11.59
N SER A 95 -28.57 -17.55 -12.73
CA SER A 95 -29.58 -16.51 -12.95
C SER A 95 -30.08 -16.47 -14.40
N LYS A 96 -31.40 -16.64 -14.55
CA LYS A 96 -32.13 -16.69 -15.84
C LYS A 96 -32.22 -15.36 -16.59
N ASN A 97 -31.85 -14.26 -15.94
CA ASN A 97 -31.94 -12.92 -16.51
C ASN A 97 -31.01 -11.97 -15.73
N ARG A 98 -29.75 -11.87 -16.14
CA ARG A 98 -28.98 -10.65 -15.87
C ARG A 98 -29.28 -9.63 -16.96
N LYS A 99 -30.10 -8.61 -16.62
CA LYS A 99 -29.73 -7.24 -17.01
C LYS A 99 -28.33 -7.04 -16.42
N SER A 100 -27.34 -6.96 -17.29
CA SER A 100 -25.93 -6.90 -16.92
C SER A 100 -25.69 -5.74 -15.95
N VAL A 101 -25.38 -6.05 -14.69
CA VAL A 101 -24.39 -5.27 -13.96
C VAL A 101 -23.08 -5.48 -14.73
N PRO A 102 -22.39 -4.43 -15.20
CA PRO A 102 -21.34 -4.60 -16.20
C PRO A 102 -20.08 -5.22 -15.59
N SER A 103 -19.98 -6.55 -15.67
CA SER A 103 -18.71 -7.25 -15.84
C SER A 103 -18.28 -7.03 -17.30
N MET A 104 -17.17 -6.29 -17.49
CA MET A 104 -16.63 -5.96 -18.81
C MET A 104 -16.45 -7.23 -19.65
N PRO A 105 -17.11 -7.34 -20.82
CA PRO A 105 -16.79 -8.37 -21.77
C PRO A 105 -15.43 -8.04 -22.40
N VAL A 106 -14.53 -9.02 -22.47
CA VAL A 106 -13.40 -8.95 -23.40
C VAL A 106 -13.97 -9.17 -24.81
N ARG A 107 -14.58 -8.12 -25.37
CA ARG A 107 -14.88 -8.02 -26.81
C ARG A 107 -13.70 -7.34 -27.48
N ARG A 108 -12.93 -8.14 -28.24
CA ARG A 108 -11.91 -7.63 -29.17
C ARG A 108 -12.55 -6.54 -30.05
N ASP A 109 -11.84 -5.40 -30.13
CA ASP A 109 -12.03 -4.25 -31.01
C ASP A 109 -12.93 -3.05 -30.63
N LYS A 110 -13.77 -3.08 -29.57
CA LYS A 110 -14.51 -1.86 -29.14
C LYS A 110 -14.21 -1.32 -27.74
N ASP A 111 -13.68 -2.13 -26.81
CA ASP A 111 -13.43 -1.69 -25.43
C ASP A 111 -12.08 -1.03 -25.18
N THR A 112 -11.10 -1.22 -26.09
CA THR A 112 -9.79 -0.59 -25.96
C THR A 112 -9.91 0.94 -25.97
N GLY A 113 -10.87 1.51 -26.70
CA GLY A 113 -11.07 2.97 -26.76
C GLY A 113 -11.52 3.59 -25.43
N PHE A 114 -12.42 2.91 -24.69
CA PHE A 114 -12.89 3.39 -23.39
C PHE A 114 -11.83 3.23 -22.30
N ALA A 115 -11.17 2.07 -22.25
CA ALA A 115 -10.04 1.84 -21.35
C ALA A 115 -8.91 2.84 -21.62
N THR A 116 -8.57 3.10 -22.89
CA THR A 116 -7.55 4.09 -23.28
C THR A 116 -7.91 5.49 -22.75
N ARG A 117 -9.17 5.94 -22.90
CA ARG A 117 -9.64 7.24 -22.39
C ARG A 117 -9.64 7.36 -20.86
N LEU A 118 -9.79 6.25 -20.14
CA LEU A 118 -9.69 6.25 -18.68
C LEU A 118 -8.23 6.28 -18.22
N LEU A 119 -7.35 5.55 -18.91
CA LEU A 119 -5.93 5.48 -18.58
C LEU A 119 -5.21 6.81 -18.84
N THR A 120 -5.57 7.58 -19.86
CA THR A 120 -4.97 8.91 -20.11
C THR A 120 -5.16 9.91 -18.95
N LYS A 121 -6.04 9.63 -17.99
CA LYS A 121 -6.21 10.45 -16.78
C LYS A 121 -5.09 10.27 -15.75
N PHE A 122 -4.22 9.27 -15.89
CA PHE A 122 -3.13 9.03 -14.94
C PHE A 122 -1.79 9.48 -15.52
N PRO A 123 -0.89 10.08 -14.70
CA PRO A 123 0.33 10.72 -15.20
C PRO A 123 1.22 9.82 -16.06
N ILE A 124 1.40 8.56 -15.66
CA ILE A 124 2.24 7.58 -16.41
C ILE A 124 1.74 7.31 -17.83
N PHE A 125 0.43 7.35 -18.08
CA PHE A 125 -0.11 7.09 -19.42
C PHE A 125 -0.20 8.35 -20.27
N GLN A 126 -0.05 9.55 -19.70
CA GLN A 126 -0.03 10.81 -20.46
C GLN A 126 1.22 10.95 -21.32
N THR A 127 2.28 10.19 -21.01
CA THR A 127 3.51 10.15 -21.82
C THR A 127 3.39 9.22 -23.04
N LEU A 128 2.25 8.55 -23.22
CA LEU A 128 2.02 7.57 -24.27
C LEU A 128 0.97 8.06 -25.27
N THR A 129 1.17 7.73 -26.54
CA THR A 129 0.14 7.96 -27.56
C THR A 129 -1.03 7.01 -27.34
N GLN A 130 -2.22 7.32 -27.88
CA GLN A 130 -3.36 6.39 -27.81
C GLN A 130 -3.03 5.02 -28.43
N THR A 131 -2.20 4.98 -29.47
CA THR A 131 -1.73 3.74 -30.10
C THR A 131 -0.85 2.94 -29.14
N ASP A 132 0.03 3.60 -28.40
CA ASP A 132 0.91 2.95 -27.42
C ASP A 132 0.12 2.43 -26.21
N ILE A 133 -0.87 3.19 -25.73
CA ILE A 133 -1.75 2.73 -24.66
C ILE A 133 -2.51 1.46 -25.09
N LYS A 134 -3.03 1.41 -26.32
CA LYS A 134 -3.69 0.20 -26.85
C LYS A 134 -2.77 -1.02 -26.86
N LYS A 135 -1.47 -0.84 -27.10
CA LYS A 135 -0.45 -1.90 -27.06
C LYS A 135 -0.08 -2.29 -25.62
N LEU A 136 -0.12 -1.34 -24.69
CA LEU A 136 0.22 -1.56 -23.28
C LEU A 136 -0.92 -2.24 -22.50
N VAL A 137 -2.19 -1.93 -22.82
CA VAL A 137 -3.39 -2.46 -22.13
C VAL A 137 -3.37 -3.98 -21.92
N PRO A 138 -3.02 -4.83 -22.91
CA PRO A 138 -2.95 -6.28 -22.72
C PRO A 138 -1.94 -6.75 -21.65
N MET A 139 -0.92 -5.93 -21.36
CA MET A 139 0.12 -6.22 -20.38
C MET A 139 -0.27 -5.76 -18.97
N LEU A 140 -1.31 -4.92 -18.85
CA LEU A 140 -1.83 -4.46 -17.57
C LEU A 140 -2.78 -5.50 -16.97
N LYS A 141 -2.59 -5.78 -15.69
CA LYS A 141 -3.50 -6.60 -14.88
C LYS A 141 -4.08 -5.76 -13.76
N MET A 142 -5.29 -6.06 -13.32
CA MET A 142 -5.93 -5.34 -12.22
C MET A 142 -5.98 -6.22 -10.97
N LYS A 143 -5.74 -5.64 -9.79
CA LYS A 143 -5.90 -6.31 -8.50
C LYS A 143 -6.48 -5.36 -7.47
N LYS A 144 -7.32 -5.88 -6.58
CA LYS A 144 -7.84 -5.16 -5.41
C LYS A 144 -7.21 -5.71 -4.15
N PHE A 145 -6.95 -4.83 -3.20
CA PHE A 145 -6.42 -5.19 -1.90
C PHE A 145 -7.29 -4.60 -0.79
N PRO A 146 -7.66 -5.38 0.24
CA PRO A 146 -8.43 -4.88 1.36
C PRO A 146 -7.57 -4.00 2.27
N LYS A 147 -8.22 -3.14 3.05
CA LYS A 147 -7.56 -2.35 4.10
C LYS A 147 -6.80 -3.26 5.06
N GLY A 148 -5.61 -2.83 5.47
CA GLY A 148 -4.74 -3.53 6.41
C GLY A 148 -3.80 -4.55 5.76
N SER A 149 -4.04 -4.94 4.50
CA SER A 149 -3.15 -5.85 3.76
C SER A 149 -1.83 -5.17 3.34
N THR A 150 -0.85 -5.98 2.98
CA THR A 150 0.46 -5.53 2.49
C THR A 150 0.60 -5.91 1.02
N ILE A 151 0.88 -4.93 0.15
CA ILE A 151 1.08 -5.16 -1.29
C ILE A 151 2.51 -5.60 -1.57
N MET A 152 3.48 -4.99 -0.87
CA MET A 152 4.91 -5.29 -0.98
C MET A 152 5.54 -5.19 0.40
N LYS A 153 6.50 -6.07 0.71
CA LYS A 153 7.21 -6.07 1.99
C LYS A 153 8.69 -5.74 1.75
N LYS A 154 9.28 -4.92 2.62
CA LYS A 154 10.71 -4.61 2.62
C LYS A 154 11.52 -5.91 2.68
N GLY A 155 12.53 -6.02 1.83
CA GLY A 155 13.40 -7.19 1.72
C GLY A 155 12.94 -8.25 0.73
N ASP A 156 11.68 -8.23 0.30
CA ASP A 156 11.19 -9.19 -0.70
C ASP A 156 11.79 -8.90 -2.09
N PRO A 157 11.90 -9.91 -2.97
CA PRO A 157 12.25 -9.71 -4.36
C PRO A 157 11.25 -8.80 -5.08
N ALA A 158 11.76 -7.89 -5.92
CA ALA A 158 10.92 -7.02 -6.74
C ALA A 158 10.16 -7.82 -7.79
N SER A 159 8.84 -7.94 -7.64
CA SER A 159 8.05 -8.82 -8.51
C SER A 159 7.24 -8.07 -9.57
N ASN A 160 6.71 -6.88 -9.26
CA ASN A 160 5.76 -6.17 -10.12
C ASN A 160 5.88 -4.65 -9.98
N LEU A 161 5.50 -3.94 -11.04
CA LEU A 161 5.23 -2.50 -11.04
C LEU A 161 3.74 -2.30 -10.76
N PHE A 162 3.38 -1.35 -9.91
CA PHE A 162 1.98 -1.05 -9.57
C PHE A 162 1.62 0.41 -9.85
N ILE A 163 0.37 0.65 -10.26
CA ILE A 163 -0.23 1.97 -10.52
C ILE A 163 -1.55 2.03 -9.75
N ILE A 164 -1.73 3.04 -8.91
CA ILE A 164 -2.93 3.15 -8.06
C ILE A 164 -4.07 3.79 -8.84
N ILE A 165 -5.18 3.06 -8.97
CA ILE A 165 -6.41 3.51 -9.66
C ILE A 165 -7.36 4.22 -8.69
N SER A 166 -7.51 3.68 -7.48
CA SER A 166 -8.32 4.23 -6.40
C SER A 166 -7.86 3.68 -5.06
N GLY A 167 -8.12 4.41 -3.98
CA GLY A 167 -7.70 4.07 -2.61
C GLY A 167 -6.37 4.72 -2.21
N LYS A 168 -5.85 4.32 -1.05
CA LYS A 168 -4.61 4.83 -0.46
C LYS A 168 -3.77 3.72 0.17
N ALA A 169 -2.46 3.93 0.16
CA ALA A 169 -1.49 3.08 0.83
C ALA A 169 -0.44 3.92 1.53
N GLU A 170 0.18 3.36 2.56
CA GLU A 170 1.27 3.93 3.34
C GLU A 170 2.58 3.25 2.95
N VAL A 171 3.62 4.06 2.81
CA VAL A 171 5.00 3.60 2.62
C VAL A 171 5.66 3.49 3.99
N MET A 172 6.12 2.30 4.34
CA MET A 172 6.64 1.96 5.67
C MET A 172 8.09 1.50 5.59
N VAL A 173 8.95 2.02 6.46
CA VAL A 173 10.32 1.53 6.68
C VAL A 173 10.52 1.34 8.17
N ASP A 174 10.86 0.12 8.59
CA ASP A 174 11.12 -0.24 10.00
C ASP A 174 10.00 0.27 10.93
N ASP A 175 8.76 -0.08 10.57
CA ASP A 175 7.50 0.30 11.24
C ASP A 175 7.17 1.80 11.31
N THR A 176 7.96 2.64 10.65
CA THR A 176 7.69 4.07 10.52
C THR A 176 7.08 4.40 9.17
N THR A 177 5.97 5.16 9.16
CA THR A 177 5.37 5.69 7.92
C THR A 177 6.22 6.84 7.40
N ILE A 178 6.79 6.67 6.21
CA ILE A 178 7.62 7.68 5.54
C ILE A 178 6.88 8.42 4.42
N GLY A 179 5.65 8.01 4.13
CA GLY A 179 4.83 8.67 3.11
C GLY A 179 3.50 7.97 2.87
N VAL A 180 2.62 8.64 2.13
CA VAL A 180 1.32 8.12 1.70
C VAL A 180 1.26 8.20 0.17
N MET A 181 0.68 7.17 -0.43
CA MET A 181 0.42 7.08 -1.87
C MET A 181 -1.07 6.97 -2.14
N GLY A 182 -1.51 7.54 -3.25
CA GLY A 182 -2.90 7.55 -3.68
C GLY A 182 -3.04 7.44 -5.19
N ARG A 183 -4.25 7.73 -5.68
CA ARG A 183 -4.60 7.65 -7.09
C ARG A 183 -3.58 8.38 -7.98
N GLY A 184 -3.03 7.67 -8.98
CA GLY A 184 -2.02 8.21 -9.88
C GLY A 184 -0.59 7.82 -9.55
N ASP A 185 -0.33 7.43 -8.30
CA ASP A 185 1.01 7.05 -7.88
C ASP A 185 1.42 5.70 -8.43
N VAL A 186 2.73 5.59 -8.66
CA VAL A 186 3.40 4.40 -9.18
C VAL A 186 4.42 3.92 -8.16
N PHE A 187 4.50 2.62 -7.93
CA PHE A 187 5.45 2.03 -6.98
C PHE A 187 5.96 0.66 -7.43
N GLY A 188 7.07 0.24 -6.83
CA GLY A 188 7.82 -0.97 -7.21
C GLY A 188 8.80 -0.75 -8.38
N GLU A 189 8.83 0.44 -8.96
CA GLU A 189 9.69 0.78 -10.10
C GLU A 189 11.16 0.81 -9.74
N ILE A 190 11.52 1.32 -8.55
CA ILE A 190 12.92 1.45 -8.12
C ILE A 190 13.58 0.09 -8.16
N SER A 191 13.07 -0.85 -7.36
CA SER A 191 13.66 -2.19 -7.21
C SER A 191 13.71 -2.96 -8.53
N LEU A 192 12.75 -2.74 -9.45
CA LEU A 192 12.78 -3.32 -10.79
C LEU A 192 13.85 -2.68 -11.71
N LEU A 193 14.12 -1.38 -11.56
CA LEU A 193 15.11 -0.66 -12.37
C LEU A 193 16.55 -0.96 -11.93
N ILE A 194 16.81 -0.99 -10.62
CA ILE A 194 18.16 -1.19 -10.07
C ILE A 194 18.47 -2.65 -9.72
N GLY A 195 17.48 -3.55 -9.78
CA GLY A 195 17.67 -4.97 -9.50
C GLY A 195 17.94 -5.28 -8.03
N THR A 196 17.48 -4.44 -7.11
CA THR A 196 17.62 -4.65 -5.66
C THR A 196 16.32 -5.20 -5.07
N PRO A 197 16.35 -5.75 -3.83
CA PRO A 197 15.14 -6.02 -3.07
C PRO A 197 14.27 -4.77 -2.86
N VAL A 198 13.04 -4.99 -2.41
CA VAL A 198 12.10 -3.93 -2.06
C VAL A 198 12.63 -3.13 -0.87
N GLY A 199 12.79 -1.82 -1.04
CA GLY A 199 13.36 -0.93 0.00
C GLY A 199 12.38 -0.50 1.10
N ALA A 200 11.07 -0.57 0.83
CA ALA A 200 10.03 -0.16 1.78
C ALA A 200 8.77 -1.02 1.62
N SER A 201 8.08 -1.28 2.73
CA SER A 201 6.81 -2.00 2.72
C SER A 201 5.66 -1.07 2.30
N ILE A 202 4.71 -1.58 1.52
CA ILE A 202 3.51 -0.84 1.10
C ILE A 202 2.29 -1.46 1.78
N LYS A 203 1.70 -0.74 2.73
CA LYS A 203 0.54 -1.19 3.51
C LYS A 203 -0.72 -0.45 3.08
N VAL A 204 -1.82 -1.17 2.93
CA VAL A 204 -3.09 -0.60 2.45
C VAL A 204 -3.82 0.09 3.59
N SER A 205 -4.02 1.41 3.50
CA SER A 205 -4.74 2.19 4.52
C SER A 205 -6.23 2.37 4.20
N GLU A 206 -6.61 2.30 2.92
CA GLU A 206 -7.98 2.27 2.41
C GLU A 206 -8.10 1.22 1.30
N ILE A 207 -9.28 0.61 1.07
CA ILE A 207 -9.47 -0.38 -0.01
C ILE A 207 -8.90 0.18 -1.32
N ILE A 208 -7.93 -0.52 -1.89
CA ILE A 208 -7.13 -0.01 -3.00
C ILE A 208 -7.30 -0.90 -4.23
N THR A 209 -7.48 -0.27 -5.38
CA THR A 209 -7.46 -0.93 -6.69
C THR A 209 -6.22 -0.48 -7.44
N VAL A 210 -5.44 -1.43 -7.93
CA VAL A 210 -4.20 -1.16 -8.68
C VAL A 210 -4.24 -1.81 -10.04
N LEU A 211 -3.57 -1.19 -11.01
CA LEU A 211 -3.06 -1.88 -12.19
C LEU A 211 -1.62 -2.32 -11.91
N PHE A 212 -1.21 -3.45 -12.46
CA PHE A 212 0.16 -3.93 -12.33
C PHE A 212 0.69 -4.54 -13.62
N ILE A 213 2.01 -4.48 -13.76
CA ILE A 213 2.79 -5.13 -14.80
C ILE A 213 3.76 -6.07 -14.11
N TYR A 214 3.87 -7.30 -14.63
CA TYR A 214 4.85 -8.26 -14.11
C TYR A 214 6.27 -7.76 -14.32
N GLY A 215 7.12 -7.91 -13.32
CA GLY A 215 8.54 -7.50 -13.37
C GLY A 215 9.29 -8.13 -14.55
N LYS A 216 8.99 -9.40 -14.88
CA LYS A 216 9.55 -10.10 -16.05
C LYS A 216 9.23 -9.42 -17.39
N ASP A 217 8.13 -8.67 -17.46
CA ASP A 217 7.68 -7.95 -18.64
C ASP A 217 8.05 -6.46 -18.60
N PHE A 218 8.50 -5.95 -17.45
CA PHE A 218 8.81 -4.53 -17.24
C PHE A 218 9.91 -4.04 -18.19
N LYS A 219 11.03 -4.79 -18.33
CA LYS A 219 12.10 -4.42 -19.27
C LYS A 219 11.60 -4.39 -20.72
N LYS A 220 10.70 -5.30 -21.11
CA LYS A 220 10.09 -5.31 -22.44
C LYS A 220 9.21 -4.07 -22.65
N VAL A 221 8.43 -3.70 -21.65
CA VAL A 221 7.60 -2.47 -21.66
C VAL A 221 8.48 -1.24 -21.83
N LEU A 222 9.57 -1.12 -21.07
CA LEU A 222 10.48 0.02 -21.19
C LEU A 222 11.14 0.11 -22.57
N ASN A 223 11.51 -1.01 -23.18
CA ASN A 223 12.10 -1.04 -24.52
C ASN A 223 11.07 -0.70 -25.61
N MET A 224 9.82 -1.12 -25.44
CA MET A 224 8.74 -0.83 -26.38
C MET A 224 8.26 0.62 -26.29
N PHE A 225 8.36 1.24 -25.11
CA PHE A 225 7.86 2.58 -24.84
C PHE A 225 8.94 3.46 -24.15
N PRO A 226 9.90 4.03 -24.91
CA PRO A 226 10.97 4.87 -24.36
C PRO A 226 10.48 6.10 -23.58
N SER A 227 9.28 6.61 -23.87
CA SER A 227 8.69 7.70 -23.10
C SER A 227 8.42 7.33 -21.63
N LEU A 228 8.18 6.04 -21.33
CA LEU A 228 8.08 5.56 -19.95
C LEU A 228 9.44 5.58 -19.25
N GLN A 229 10.54 5.33 -19.96
CA GLN A 229 11.87 5.44 -19.36
C GLN A 229 12.14 6.87 -18.88
N MET A 230 11.81 7.86 -19.72
CA MET A 230 11.93 9.28 -19.37
C MET A 230 10.97 9.67 -18.23
N TYR A 231 9.76 9.12 -18.23
CA TYR A 231 8.82 9.30 -17.12
C TYR A 231 9.40 8.82 -15.79
N PHE A 232 9.94 7.60 -15.74
CA PHE A 232 10.55 7.06 -14.53
C PHE A 232 11.80 7.85 -14.11
N ALA A 233 12.65 8.25 -15.06
CA ALA A 233 13.80 9.09 -14.76
C ALA A 233 13.38 10.40 -14.07
N ARG A 234 12.34 11.08 -14.60
CA ARG A 234 11.79 12.31 -14.00
C ARG A 234 11.13 12.05 -12.65
N LEU A 235 10.34 10.99 -12.53
CA LEU A 235 9.68 10.61 -11.28
C LEU A 235 10.71 10.36 -10.17
N LEU A 236 11.76 9.61 -10.47
CA LEU A 236 12.83 9.31 -9.51
C LEU A 236 13.66 10.55 -9.17
N ALA A 237 13.96 11.41 -10.14
CA ALA A 237 14.63 12.69 -9.89
C ALA A 237 13.79 13.60 -8.98
N GLN A 238 12.46 13.66 -9.21
CA GLN A 238 11.54 14.41 -8.35
C GLN A 238 11.46 13.83 -6.93
N ARG A 239 11.40 12.50 -6.79
CA ARG A 239 11.42 11.83 -5.48
C ARG A 239 12.72 12.12 -4.74
N LEU A 240 13.86 12.02 -5.41
CA LEU A 240 15.16 12.34 -4.83
C LEU A 240 15.25 13.82 -4.43
N ALA A 241 14.80 14.73 -5.30
CA ALA A 241 14.78 16.16 -5.00
C ALA A 241 13.88 16.46 -3.79
N LYS A 242 12.69 15.84 -3.70
CA LYS A 242 11.79 15.98 -2.57
C LYS A 242 12.41 15.44 -1.28
N THR A 243 12.98 14.25 -1.29
CA THR A 243 13.68 13.70 -0.11
C THR A 243 14.89 14.54 0.28
N ASN A 244 15.62 15.09 -0.68
CA ASN A 244 16.72 16.00 -0.39
C ASN A 244 16.22 17.33 0.16
N VAL A 245 15.09 17.86 -0.30
CA VAL A 245 14.45 19.07 0.26
C VAL A 245 13.91 18.80 1.65
N GLU A 246 13.25 17.67 1.91
CA GLU A 246 12.79 17.27 3.25
C GLU A 246 13.97 17.12 4.21
N ARG A 247 15.07 16.49 3.75
CA ARG A 247 16.33 16.49 4.49
C ARG A 247 16.87 17.90 4.66
N LEU A 248 16.84 18.73 3.63
CA LEU A 248 17.31 20.11 3.71
C LEU A 248 16.42 20.96 4.62
N GLU A 249 15.13 20.72 4.77
CA GLU A 249 14.20 21.34 5.73
C GLU A 249 14.46 20.83 7.16
N GLU A 250 14.78 19.54 7.31
CA GLU A 250 15.35 18.97 8.54
C GLU A 250 16.73 19.59 8.88
N PHE A 251 17.57 19.90 7.89
CA PHE A 251 18.87 20.57 8.06
C PHE A 251 18.74 22.09 8.23
N SER A 252 17.77 22.73 7.59
CA SER A 252 17.58 24.19 7.58
C SER A 252 16.67 24.69 8.71
N SER A 253 15.93 23.79 9.37
CA SER A 253 15.36 24.06 10.70
C SER A 253 16.40 23.94 11.84
N GLY A 254 17.60 23.43 11.55
CA GLY A 254 18.83 23.69 12.30
C GLY A 254 18.96 22.90 13.59
N MET A 255 19.88 21.92 13.61
CA MET A 255 20.28 21.05 14.73
C MET A 255 19.38 19.83 14.95
N ILE A 256 19.60 18.81 14.11
CA ILE A 256 19.21 17.42 14.36
C ILE A 256 20.50 16.58 14.41
N GLY A 257 20.61 15.66 15.37
CA GLY A 257 21.80 14.84 15.53
C GLY A 257 21.69 13.82 16.67
N LYS A 258 22.81 13.18 16.99
CA LYS A 258 22.94 12.25 18.12
C LYS A 258 23.67 12.91 19.29
N LEU A 259 23.24 12.60 20.51
CA LEU A 259 23.89 13.07 21.73
C LEU A 259 25.29 12.46 21.94
N SER A 260 25.56 11.29 21.33
CA SER A 260 26.89 10.69 21.31
C SER A 260 27.92 11.50 20.53
N GLU A 261 27.47 12.33 19.58
CA GLU A 261 28.32 13.18 18.72
C GLU A 261 28.34 14.64 19.21
N ASN A 262 27.23 15.11 19.79
CA ASN A 262 27.11 16.44 20.37
C ASN A 262 26.46 16.29 21.76
N PRO A 263 27.26 16.15 22.82
CA PRO A 263 26.75 16.00 24.17
C PRO A 263 25.80 17.14 24.58
N PRO A 264 24.86 16.91 25.50
CA PRO A 264 23.89 17.92 25.92
C PRO A 264 24.51 19.28 26.29
N SER A 265 25.65 19.28 26.99
CA SER A 265 26.36 20.50 27.39
C SER A 265 26.79 21.35 26.20
N GLU A 266 27.45 20.74 25.20
CA GLU A 266 27.92 21.40 23.98
C GLU A 266 26.74 21.87 23.12
N LEU A 267 25.71 21.04 23.01
CA LEU A 267 24.49 21.37 22.28
C LEU A 267 23.78 22.59 22.86
N PHE A 268 23.59 22.62 24.18
CA PHE A 268 22.93 23.74 24.84
C PHE A 268 23.77 25.01 24.75
N GLN A 269 25.09 24.90 24.93
CA GLN A 269 26.01 26.02 24.75
C GLN A 269 25.93 26.57 23.32
N THR A 270 25.86 25.71 22.31
CA THR A 270 25.72 26.12 20.91
C THR A 270 24.42 26.87 20.67
N LEU A 271 23.29 26.41 21.24
CA LEU A 271 22.01 27.12 21.13
C LEU A 271 22.04 28.49 21.82
N ASN A 272 22.73 28.59 22.95
CA ASN A 272 22.93 29.84 23.69
C ASN A 272 23.79 30.84 22.91
N LEU A 273 24.97 30.44 22.45
CA LEU A 273 25.91 31.29 21.71
C LEU A 273 25.32 31.80 20.39
N ASN A 274 24.49 31.00 19.74
CA ASN A 274 23.84 31.37 18.48
C ASN A 274 22.49 32.08 18.67
N HIS A 275 22.14 32.47 19.90
CA HIS A 275 20.89 33.17 20.25
C HIS A 275 19.64 32.51 19.66
N LYS A 276 19.59 31.17 19.65
CA LYS A 276 18.50 30.44 19.01
C LYS A 276 17.20 30.58 19.81
N THR A 277 16.09 30.71 19.08
CA THR A 277 14.73 30.74 19.64
C THR A 277 13.92 29.58 19.07
N GLY A 278 13.46 28.68 19.92
CA GLY A 278 12.76 27.46 19.49
C GLY A 278 12.64 26.39 20.57
N ILE A 279 12.22 25.20 20.16
CA ILE A 279 12.02 24.03 21.02
C ILE A 279 13.07 22.97 20.66
N LEU A 280 13.88 22.57 21.63
CA LEU A 280 14.77 21.42 21.52
C LEU A 280 14.07 20.20 22.13
N THR A 281 13.80 19.19 21.30
CA THR A 281 13.25 17.91 21.74
C THR A 281 14.33 16.85 21.70
N LEU A 282 14.49 16.11 22.79
CA LEU A 282 15.41 14.99 22.93
C LEU A 282 14.62 13.70 23.09
N THR A 283 14.93 12.70 22.26
CA THR A 283 14.42 11.34 22.37
C THR A 283 15.49 10.49 23.06
N LEU A 284 15.24 10.16 24.33
CA LEU A 284 16.16 9.51 25.25
C LEU A 284 15.62 8.14 25.66
N SER A 285 16.47 7.31 26.28
CA SER A 285 16.09 5.96 26.71
C SER A 285 14.95 5.94 27.73
N ASN A 286 14.92 6.92 28.65
CA ASN A 286 13.90 7.02 29.70
C ASN A 286 12.72 7.95 29.34
N GLY A 287 12.59 8.33 28.07
CA GLY A 287 11.46 9.14 27.57
C GLY A 287 11.88 10.34 26.74
N ILE A 288 10.93 11.26 26.55
CA ILE A 288 11.14 12.48 25.76
C ILE A 288 11.40 13.64 26.71
N ALA A 289 12.44 14.42 26.42
CA ALA A 289 12.71 15.69 27.07
C ALA A 289 12.47 16.85 26.11
N ASP A 290 11.89 17.93 26.62
CA ASP A 290 11.67 19.17 25.87
C ASP A 290 12.32 20.33 26.60
N LEU A 291 13.12 21.10 25.87
CA LEU A 291 13.67 22.38 26.32
C LEU A 291 13.22 23.48 25.38
N MET A 292 12.96 24.66 25.92
CA MET A 292 12.57 25.83 25.14
C MET A 292 13.59 26.93 25.33
N PHE A 293 14.00 27.53 24.22
CA PHE A 293 14.99 28.60 24.18
C PHE A 293 14.39 29.85 23.56
N ARG A 294 14.73 31.02 24.12
CA ARG A 294 14.41 32.33 23.56
C ARG A 294 15.67 33.18 23.56
N GLU A 295 16.14 33.55 22.38
CA GLU A 295 17.38 34.33 22.16
C GLU A 295 18.60 33.71 22.87
N GLY A 296 18.64 32.37 22.89
CA GLY A 296 19.68 31.59 23.57
C GLY A 296 19.45 31.37 25.08
N ALA A 297 18.49 32.04 25.71
CA ALA A 297 18.16 31.81 27.12
C ALA A 297 17.16 30.65 27.28
N LEU A 298 17.38 29.81 28.29
CA LEU A 298 16.47 28.71 28.63
C LEU A 298 15.22 29.26 29.33
N ILE A 299 14.04 28.99 28.77
CA ILE A 299 12.75 29.41 29.34
C ILE A 299 12.00 28.26 30.03
N SER A 300 12.20 27.02 29.57
CA SER A 300 11.55 25.83 30.14
C SER A 300 12.33 24.57 29.82
N SER A 301 12.26 23.59 30.71
CA SER A 301 12.82 22.25 30.55
C SER A 301 11.90 21.24 31.23
N ARG A 302 11.65 20.10 30.57
CA ARG A 302 10.83 18.99 31.06
C ARG A 302 11.49 17.68 30.67
N TYR A 303 11.55 16.75 31.61
CA TYR A 303 11.99 15.37 31.34
C TYR A 303 11.29 14.39 32.28
N GLY A 304 10.47 13.50 31.72
CA GLY A 304 9.61 12.62 32.50
C GLY A 304 8.69 13.43 33.44
N ASN A 305 8.75 13.16 34.74
CA ASN A 305 7.99 13.88 35.77
C ASN A 305 8.72 15.09 36.35
N LYS A 306 9.94 15.38 35.90
CA LYS A 306 10.73 16.53 36.36
C LYS A 306 10.49 17.72 35.45
N GLU A 307 10.43 18.91 36.04
CA GLU A 307 10.32 20.18 35.33
C GLU A 307 11.33 21.18 35.87
N GLY A 308 11.63 22.22 35.09
CA GLY A 308 12.52 23.28 35.54
C GLY A 308 13.98 22.84 35.62
N LYS A 309 14.74 23.41 36.57
CA LYS A 309 16.18 23.19 36.72
C LYS A 309 16.52 21.72 36.96
N ASP A 310 15.68 21.00 37.70
CA ASP A 310 15.90 19.57 37.97
C ASP A 310 15.82 18.74 36.69
N ALA A 311 14.87 19.05 35.79
CA ALA A 311 14.81 18.42 34.48
C ALA A 311 16.06 18.74 33.64
N PHE A 312 16.50 20.00 33.66
CA PHE A 312 17.70 20.41 32.93
C PHE A 312 18.95 19.65 33.37
N PHE A 313 19.16 19.49 34.69
CA PHE A 313 20.30 18.76 35.24
C PHE A 313 20.24 17.26 34.95
N GLU A 314 19.06 16.64 34.96
CA GLU A 314 18.95 15.23 34.53
C GLU A 314 19.29 15.04 33.07
N ILE A 315 18.81 15.92 32.20
CA ILE A 315 19.08 15.84 30.78
C ILE A 315 20.59 15.93 30.48
N LEU A 316 21.33 16.74 31.25
CA LEU A 316 22.79 16.88 31.07
C LEU A 316 23.56 15.56 31.31
N LYS A 317 22.98 14.58 32.01
CA LYS A 317 23.62 13.28 32.27
C LYS A 317 23.52 12.32 31.10
N GLU A 318 22.60 12.57 30.17
CA GLU A 318 22.30 11.66 29.08
C GLU A 318 23.44 11.66 28.05
N LYS A 319 23.92 10.46 27.71
CA LYS A 319 25.06 10.26 26.80
C LYS A 319 24.66 9.73 25.42
N ASP A 320 23.43 9.25 25.30
CA ASP A 320 22.91 8.68 24.07
C ASP A 320 21.45 9.14 23.87
N GLY A 321 21.02 9.15 22.62
CA GLY A 321 19.73 9.68 22.21
C GLY A 321 19.84 10.59 20.99
N ARG A 322 18.69 11.05 20.52
CA ARG A 322 18.59 11.94 19.36
C ARG A 322 18.01 13.28 19.77
N PHE A 323 18.51 14.34 19.19
CA PHE A 323 17.98 15.68 19.39
C PHE A 323 17.40 16.24 18.09
N LYS A 324 16.39 17.09 18.23
CA LYS A 324 15.80 17.88 17.16
C LYS A 324 15.44 19.25 17.70
N PHE A 325 15.99 20.29 17.09
CA PHE A 325 15.57 21.66 17.36
C PHE A 325 14.55 22.13 16.31
N THR A 326 13.48 22.76 16.79
CA THR A 326 12.40 23.32 15.97
C THR A 326 12.35 24.83 16.20
N PRO A 327 12.66 25.66 15.18
CA PRO A 327 12.65 27.11 15.32
C PRO A 327 11.28 27.68 15.65
N GLY A 328 11.28 28.76 16.43
CA GLY A 328 10.09 29.52 16.77
C GLY A 328 9.36 29.01 18.00
N LEU A 329 8.62 29.93 18.62
CA LEU A 329 7.79 29.69 19.79
C LEU A 329 6.42 30.31 19.56
N SER A 330 5.38 29.72 20.17
CA SER A 330 4.05 30.34 20.14
C SER A 330 4.08 31.70 20.86
N PRO A 331 3.18 32.66 20.51
CA PRO A 331 3.15 33.97 21.14
C PRO A 331 3.01 33.95 22.67
N GLN A 332 2.34 32.92 23.22
CA GLN A 332 2.22 32.70 24.65
C GLN A 332 3.56 32.30 25.29
N LYS A 333 4.29 31.37 24.66
CA LYS A 333 5.61 30.90 25.12
C LYS A 333 6.67 31.98 25.00
N MET A 334 6.55 32.89 24.02
CA MET A 334 7.42 34.06 23.88
C MET A 334 7.36 35.01 25.08
N LYS A 335 6.34 34.94 25.95
CA LYS A 335 6.21 35.77 27.16
C LYS A 335 6.66 35.07 28.44
N ALA A 336 7.06 33.80 28.38
CA ALA A 336 7.49 33.05 29.56
C ALA A 336 8.76 33.68 30.18
N PRO A 337 8.91 33.66 31.52
CA PRO A 337 10.14 34.12 32.16
C PRO A 337 11.32 33.20 31.80
N VAL A 338 12.53 33.75 31.75
CA VAL A 338 13.76 32.94 31.65
C VAL A 338 13.99 32.22 32.98
N MET A 339 14.53 31.01 32.93
CA MET A 339 14.74 30.17 34.12
C MET A 339 15.88 30.65 35.03
N GLY A 340 16.74 31.51 34.50
CA GLY A 340 17.90 32.08 35.18
C GLY A 340 19.02 32.41 34.20
N ASP A 341 20.20 32.72 34.74
CA ASP A 341 21.42 32.83 33.94
C ASP A 341 21.78 31.46 33.36
N PHE A 342 21.84 31.38 32.02
CA PHE A 342 22.08 30.13 31.31
C PHE A 342 23.49 29.58 31.60
N MET A 343 24.50 30.45 31.64
CA MET A 343 25.88 30.01 31.83
C MET A 343 26.07 29.47 33.24
N TRP A 344 25.45 30.11 34.23
CA TRP A 344 25.39 29.58 35.59
C TRP A 344 24.73 28.20 35.64
N LEU A 345 23.57 28.01 34.99
CA LEU A 345 22.89 26.71 34.94
C LEU A 345 23.76 25.62 34.31
N LEU A 346 24.45 25.94 33.21
CA LEU A 346 25.32 24.98 32.53
C LEU A 346 26.52 24.59 33.38
N MET A 347 27.22 25.58 33.96
CA MET A 347 28.39 25.34 34.82
C MET A 347 28.03 24.56 36.08
N GLU A 348 26.92 24.90 36.74
CA GLU A 348 26.44 24.17 37.92
C GLU A 348 26.04 22.73 37.57
N GLY A 349 25.43 22.52 36.40
CA GLY A 349 25.08 21.18 35.92
C GLY A 349 26.31 20.30 35.66
N VAL A 350 27.33 20.84 34.97
CA VAL A 350 28.58 20.13 34.69
C VAL A 350 29.33 19.82 36.00
N ARG A 351 29.44 20.79 36.91
CA ARG A 351 30.06 20.60 38.23
C ARG A 351 29.43 19.43 39.00
N ARG A 352 28.10 19.35 39.05
CA ARG A 352 27.38 18.26 39.73
C ARG A 352 27.60 16.88 39.09
N ILE A 353 27.83 16.84 37.78
CA ILE A 353 28.15 15.59 37.07
C ILE A 353 29.55 15.12 37.46
N ASP A 354 30.52 16.02 37.48
CA ASP A 354 31.92 15.72 37.83
C ASP A 354 32.09 15.30 39.29
N GLU A 355 31.35 15.92 40.21
CA GLU A 355 31.40 15.60 41.65
C GLU A 355 30.61 14.33 42.03
N GLY A 356 29.83 13.75 41.10
CA GLY A 356 29.07 12.52 41.33
C GLY A 356 27.87 12.68 42.27
N GLU A 357 27.47 13.92 42.61
CA GLU A 357 26.31 14.24 43.48
C GLU A 357 24.96 13.88 42.85
N LEU A 358 24.97 13.42 41.60
CA LEU A 358 23.80 13.18 40.76
C LEU A 358 23.74 11.74 40.19
N ARG A 359 24.40 10.78 40.85
CA ARG A 359 24.39 9.36 40.46
C ARG A 359 23.05 8.66 40.62
#